data_AF-C6TCJ8-F1
#
_entry.id   AF-C6TCJ8-F1
#
_cell.length_a   1.000
_cell.length_b   1.000
_cell.length_c   1.000
_cell.angle_alpha   90.00
_cell.angle_beta   90.00
_cell.angle_gamma   90.00
#
_symmetry.space_group_name_H-M   'P 1'
#
loop_
_entity.id
_entity.type
_entity.pdbx_description
1 polymer ?
#
loop_
_entity_poly.entity_id
_entity_poly.type
_entity_poly.pdbx_seq_one_letter_code
_entity_poly.pdbx_strand_id
1 'polypeptide(L)'
;MGSSCGCGVTLVLVFCLWGVLISLSSAARLSASRQKLEVTKHLNRLNKPPVKTIQSPDGDTIDCVPVSKQPAFDHPFLKDHKIQTRPTFHPDGLFEENKLSEKPKAKAHTPITQLWHTNGRCPEDTIPVRRTKEEDVLRASSVKRYGRKKHRAIPKPRSAEPDLINQSGHQHAIAYVEGDKYYGAKATINVWEPKIQQTNEFSLSQLWILGGSFGQDLNSIEAGWQVSPDLYGDNNTRLFTYWTSGAYQATGCYNLLCSGFIQVNSEIAMGATISPVSGYRNSQFDISILIWKDPKEGHWWMQFGNDYVLGYWPSFLFSYLADSASMIEWGG
;
A
#
# COMPACT_ATOMS: atom_id res chain seq x y z
N MET A 1 -64.48 -43.61 -11.90
CA MET A 1 -63.82 -42.29 -11.88
C MET A 1 -62.75 -42.31 -10.80
N GLY A 2 -61.49 -42.51 -11.16
CA GLY A 2 -60.43 -42.66 -10.16
C GLY A 2 -59.06 -42.36 -10.76
N SER A 3 -58.50 -41.24 -10.34
CA SER A 3 -57.08 -40.98 -10.12
C SER A 3 -56.09 -41.33 -11.26
N SER A 4 -55.98 -40.43 -12.25
CA SER A 4 -54.81 -40.40 -13.17
C SER A 4 -54.13 -39.01 -13.22
N CYS A 5 -54.56 -38.05 -12.40
CA CYS A 5 -54.09 -36.66 -12.51
C CYS A 5 -52.83 -36.34 -11.67
N GLY A 6 -52.45 -37.18 -10.71
CA GLY A 6 -51.35 -36.89 -9.77
C GLY A 6 -49.95 -37.16 -10.33
N CYS A 7 -49.76 -38.23 -11.11
CA CYS A 7 -48.43 -38.68 -11.53
C CYS A 7 -47.76 -37.73 -12.53
N GLY A 8 -48.54 -37.14 -13.45
CA GLY A 8 -48.04 -36.16 -14.41
C GLY A 8 -47.59 -34.85 -13.76
N VAL A 9 -48.31 -34.39 -12.73
CA VAL A 9 -47.96 -33.16 -11.99
C VAL A 9 -46.67 -33.36 -11.19
N THR A 10 -46.48 -34.51 -10.56
CA THR A 10 -45.25 -34.83 -9.82
C THR A 10 -44.03 -34.94 -10.74
N LEU A 11 -44.18 -35.58 -11.91
CA LEU A 11 -43.12 -35.66 -12.93
C LEU A 11 -42.72 -34.27 -13.45
N VAL A 12 -43.69 -33.41 -13.76
CA VAL A 12 -43.44 -32.03 -14.21
C VAL A 12 -42.69 -31.23 -13.14
N LEU A 13 -43.07 -31.35 -11.86
CA LEU A 13 -42.37 -30.67 -10.76
C LEU A 13 -40.93 -31.15 -10.60
N VAL A 14 -40.66 -32.45 -10.74
CA VAL A 14 -39.29 -33.00 -10.69
C VAL A 14 -38.45 -32.50 -11.87
N PHE A 15 -38.99 -32.49 -13.09
CA PHE A 15 -38.29 -31.94 -14.25
C PHE A 15 -38.03 -30.43 -14.13
N CYS A 16 -38.98 -29.65 -13.58
CA CYS A 16 -38.78 -28.24 -13.29
C CYS A 16 -37.67 -28.02 -12.24
N LEU A 17 -37.66 -28.80 -11.15
CA LEU A 17 -36.62 -28.74 -10.12
C LEU A 17 -35.24 -29.08 -10.70
N TRP A 18 -35.15 -30.13 -11.53
CA TRP A 18 -33.91 -30.50 -12.20
C TRP A 18 -33.44 -29.43 -13.18
N GLY A 19 -34.35 -28.83 -13.96
CA GLY A 19 -34.04 -27.70 -14.85
C GLY A 19 -33.50 -26.48 -14.10
N VAL A 20 -34.08 -26.17 -12.93
CA VAL A 20 -33.61 -25.09 -12.05
C VAL A 20 -32.23 -25.42 -11.46
N LEU A 21 -31.98 -26.65 -11.02
CA LEU A 21 -30.68 -27.06 -10.49
C LEU A 21 -29.56 -27.03 -11.55
N ILE A 22 -29.87 -27.45 -12.78
CA ILE A 22 -28.93 -27.42 -13.92
C ILE A 22 -28.64 -25.98 -14.32
N SER A 23 -29.64 -25.10 -14.35
CA SER A 23 -29.44 -23.69 -14.69
C SER A 23 -28.62 -22.94 -13.63
N LEU A 24 -28.89 -23.18 -12.34
CA LEU A 24 -28.10 -22.65 -11.22
C LEU A 24 -26.65 -23.13 -11.26
N SER A 25 -26.43 -24.42 -11.53
CA SER A 25 -25.08 -25.00 -11.66
C SER A 25 -24.32 -24.40 -12.84
N SER A 26 -24.99 -24.19 -13.97
CA SER A 26 -24.41 -23.57 -15.16
C SER A 26 -24.06 -22.10 -14.94
N ALA A 27 -24.95 -21.35 -14.27
CA ALA A 27 -24.71 -19.96 -13.89
C ALA A 27 -23.54 -19.83 -12.89
N ALA A 28 -23.46 -20.72 -11.90
CA ALA A 28 -22.35 -20.76 -10.94
C ALA A 28 -21.00 -21.04 -11.63
N ARG A 29 -20.96 -22.02 -12.57
CA ARG A 29 -19.76 -22.31 -13.36
C ARG A 29 -19.33 -21.13 -14.23
N LEU A 30 -20.28 -20.44 -14.87
CA LEU A 30 -20.01 -19.26 -15.68
C LEU A 30 -19.47 -18.11 -14.82
N SER A 31 -20.02 -17.90 -13.62
CA SER A 31 -19.56 -16.91 -12.65
C SER A 31 -18.12 -17.18 -12.20
N ALA A 32 -17.82 -18.42 -11.81
CA ALA A 32 -16.47 -18.83 -11.40
C ALA A 32 -15.44 -18.68 -12.54
N SER A 33 -15.81 -19.04 -13.77
CA SER A 33 -14.97 -18.86 -14.96
C SER A 33 -14.66 -17.39 -15.23
N ARG A 34 -15.67 -16.51 -15.12
CA ARG A 34 -15.49 -15.05 -15.27
C ARG A 34 -14.57 -14.49 -14.19
N GLN A 35 -14.78 -14.86 -12.94
CA GLN A 35 -13.93 -14.42 -11.83
C GLN A 35 -12.48 -14.85 -12.04
N LYS A 36 -12.22 -16.10 -12.43
CA LYS A 36 -10.87 -16.59 -12.72
C LYS A 36 -10.19 -15.80 -13.84
N LEU A 37 -10.92 -15.46 -14.91
CA LEU A 37 -10.41 -14.64 -15.99
C LEU A 37 -10.08 -13.21 -15.53
N GLU A 38 -10.95 -12.60 -14.72
CA GLU A 38 -10.72 -11.27 -14.14
C GLU A 38 -9.49 -11.24 -13.25
N VAL A 39 -9.34 -12.23 -12.36
CA VAL A 39 -8.16 -12.40 -11.49
C VAL A 39 -6.90 -12.57 -12.33
N THR A 40 -6.92 -13.45 -13.33
CA THR A 40 -5.76 -13.69 -14.20
C THR A 40 -5.34 -12.42 -14.95
N LYS A 41 -6.31 -11.68 -15.51
CA LYS A 41 -6.04 -10.41 -16.20
C LYS A 41 -5.47 -9.37 -15.24
N HIS A 42 -5.96 -9.33 -14.00
CA HIS A 42 -5.46 -8.42 -12.98
C HIS A 42 -4.03 -8.75 -12.55
N LEU A 43 -3.74 -10.02 -12.29
CA LEU A 43 -2.39 -10.49 -11.95
C LEU A 43 -1.39 -10.21 -13.08
N ASN A 44 -1.75 -10.45 -14.33
CA ASN A 44 -0.88 -10.15 -15.49
C ASN A 44 -0.57 -8.66 -15.62
N ARG A 45 -1.45 -7.78 -15.13
CA ARG A 45 -1.20 -6.34 -15.09
C ARG A 45 -0.21 -5.98 -13.98
N LEU A 46 -0.38 -6.54 -12.78
CA LEU A 46 0.44 -6.23 -11.60
C LEU A 46 1.84 -6.87 -11.65
N ASN A 47 1.90 -8.17 -11.95
CA ASN A 47 3.12 -8.95 -11.94
C ASN A 47 3.84 -8.78 -13.27
N LYS A 48 4.76 -7.82 -13.31
CA LYS A 48 5.58 -7.53 -14.50
C LYS A 48 6.65 -8.60 -14.69
N PRO A 49 7.08 -8.90 -15.93
CA PRO A 49 8.13 -9.89 -16.18
C PRO A 49 9.45 -9.53 -15.47
N PRO A 50 9.94 -10.38 -14.55
CA PRO A 50 11.19 -10.13 -13.84
C PRO A 50 12.41 -10.54 -14.68
N VAL A 51 13.56 -9.93 -14.40
CA VAL A 51 14.88 -10.43 -14.85
C VAL A 51 15.52 -11.38 -13.83
N LYS A 52 15.09 -11.28 -12.57
CA LYS A 52 15.52 -12.13 -11.46
C LYS A 52 14.38 -12.26 -10.47
N THR A 53 14.23 -13.45 -9.87
CA THR A 53 13.26 -13.71 -8.81
C THR A 53 14.01 -14.20 -7.57
N ILE A 54 13.63 -13.70 -6.40
CA ILE A 54 14.20 -14.04 -5.10
C ILE A 54 13.08 -14.58 -4.22
N GLN A 55 13.28 -15.76 -3.65
CA GLN A 55 12.38 -16.31 -2.64
C GLN A 55 12.81 -15.82 -1.27
N SER A 56 11.90 -15.22 -0.53
CA SER A 56 12.14 -14.73 0.82
C SER A 56 11.80 -15.81 1.86
N PRO A 57 12.51 -15.87 3.02
CA PRO A 57 12.22 -16.86 4.06
C PRO A 57 10.79 -16.84 4.62
N ASP A 58 10.09 -15.71 4.54
CA ASP A 58 8.69 -15.56 4.95
C ASP A 58 7.67 -16.02 3.88
N GLY A 59 8.13 -16.62 2.77
CA GLY A 59 7.26 -17.13 1.70
C GLY A 59 6.81 -16.07 0.68
N ASP A 60 7.35 -14.85 0.77
CA ASP A 60 7.24 -13.86 -0.29
C ASP A 60 8.13 -14.21 -1.48
N THR A 61 7.68 -13.83 -2.67
CA THR A 61 8.49 -13.83 -3.88
C THR A 61 8.74 -12.39 -4.30
N ILE A 62 10.01 -11.99 -4.37
CA ILE A 62 10.44 -10.68 -4.85
C ILE A 62 10.92 -10.79 -6.30
N ASP A 63 10.28 -10.04 -7.18
CA ASP A 63 10.58 -9.95 -8.60
C ASP A 63 11.36 -8.68 -8.90
N CYS A 64 12.59 -8.84 -9.39
CA CYS A 64 13.41 -7.73 -9.86
C CYS A 64 12.93 -7.34 -11.27
N VAL A 65 12.18 -6.25 -11.36
CA VAL A 65 11.57 -5.76 -12.59
C VAL A 65 12.42 -4.60 -13.13
N PRO A 66 12.77 -4.56 -14.43
CA PRO A 66 13.45 -3.40 -15.00
C PRO A 66 12.71 -2.11 -14.66
N VAL A 67 13.44 -1.07 -14.25
CA VAL A 67 12.84 0.19 -13.76
C VAL A 67 11.82 0.74 -14.75
N SER A 68 12.09 0.66 -16.06
CA SER A 68 11.20 1.13 -17.14
C SER A 68 9.95 0.27 -17.41
N LYS A 69 9.83 -0.91 -16.80
CA LYS A 69 8.71 -1.85 -17.00
C LYS A 69 7.79 -1.97 -15.78
N GLN A 70 8.03 -1.17 -14.74
CA GLN A 70 7.26 -1.21 -13.50
C GLN A 70 5.78 -0.83 -13.68
N PRO A 71 4.89 -1.20 -12.74
CA PRO A 71 3.45 -0.90 -12.81
C PRO A 71 3.10 0.59 -12.99
N ALA A 72 3.96 1.51 -12.57
CA ALA A 72 3.77 2.96 -12.74
C ALA A 72 3.42 3.36 -14.19
N PHE A 73 4.05 2.70 -15.18
CA PHE A 73 3.92 3.07 -16.59
C PHE A 73 2.65 2.57 -17.28
N ASP A 74 1.79 1.84 -16.56
CA ASP A 74 0.43 1.58 -17.03
C ASP A 74 -0.46 2.84 -16.97
N HIS A 75 0.00 3.93 -16.33
CA HIS A 75 -0.70 5.21 -16.33
C HIS A 75 -0.63 5.86 -17.73
N PRO A 76 -1.76 6.33 -18.32
CA PRO A 76 -1.76 6.94 -19.64
C PRO A 76 -0.79 8.12 -19.79
N PHE A 77 -0.66 8.96 -18.76
CA PHE A 77 0.24 10.11 -18.75
C PHE A 77 1.70 9.77 -18.40
N LEU A 78 2.04 8.51 -18.11
CA LEU A 78 3.41 8.10 -17.80
C LEU A 78 4.11 7.32 -18.92
N LYS A 79 3.43 7.01 -20.02
CA LYS A 79 3.99 6.15 -21.09
C LYS A 79 5.34 6.62 -21.63
N ASP A 80 5.52 7.94 -21.78
CA ASP A 80 6.74 8.57 -22.29
C ASP A 80 7.48 9.36 -21.20
N HIS A 81 7.20 9.07 -19.93
CA HIS A 81 7.78 9.80 -18.81
C HIS A 81 9.28 9.52 -18.71
N LYS A 82 10.09 10.59 -18.66
CA LYS A 82 11.52 10.50 -18.43
C LYS A 82 11.78 10.23 -16.95
N ILE A 83 12.25 9.02 -16.65
CA ILE A 83 12.55 8.60 -15.28
C ILE A 83 13.69 9.45 -14.71
N GLN A 84 13.41 10.15 -13.61
CA GLN A 84 14.43 10.79 -12.80
C GLN A 84 15.06 9.75 -11.86
N THR A 85 16.37 9.59 -11.90
CA THR A 85 17.09 8.63 -11.04
C THR A 85 17.43 9.19 -9.66
N ARG A 86 17.43 10.52 -9.52
CA ARG A 86 17.68 11.23 -8.26
C ARG A 86 16.93 12.56 -8.22
N PRO A 87 16.57 13.04 -7.02
CA PRO A 87 16.06 14.38 -6.82
C PRO A 87 17.10 15.43 -7.22
N THR A 88 16.65 16.62 -7.59
CA THR A 88 17.50 17.78 -7.84
C THR A 88 17.83 18.55 -6.56
N PHE A 89 17.02 18.36 -5.53
CA PHE A 89 17.22 18.89 -4.19
C PHE A 89 16.92 17.80 -3.15
N HIS A 90 17.82 17.63 -2.20
CA HIS A 90 17.62 16.78 -1.03
C HIS A 90 17.71 17.65 0.24
N PRO A 91 16.75 17.56 1.18
CA PRO A 91 16.69 18.45 2.36
C PRO A 91 17.67 18.04 3.48
N ASP A 92 18.90 17.63 3.13
CA ASP A 92 19.94 17.24 4.10
C ASP A 92 20.22 18.34 5.11
N GLY A 93 20.45 17.97 6.38
CA GLY A 93 20.74 18.91 7.46
C GLY A 93 19.53 19.65 8.05
N LEU A 94 18.41 19.77 7.33
CA LEU A 94 17.19 20.42 7.86
C LEU A 94 16.50 19.58 8.96
N PHE A 95 16.71 18.26 8.90
CA PHE A 95 16.15 17.30 9.85
C PHE A 95 17.22 16.56 10.66
N GLU A 96 18.46 17.07 10.67
CA GLU A 96 19.49 16.54 11.56
C GLU A 96 19.18 16.94 12.99
N GLU A 97 19.09 15.95 13.87
CA GLU A 97 18.93 16.19 15.30
C GLU A 97 20.13 17.00 15.79
N ASN A 98 19.87 18.22 16.30
CA ASN A 98 20.80 18.91 17.18
C ASN A 98 21.02 18.05 18.43
N LYS A 99 21.92 17.05 18.32
CA LYS A 99 22.45 16.33 19.47
C LYS A 99 23.28 17.33 20.26
N LEU A 100 22.63 17.96 21.24
CA LEU A 100 23.29 18.65 22.33
C LEU A 100 24.35 17.72 22.92
N SER A 101 25.60 18.01 22.57
CA SER A 101 26.79 17.73 23.37
C SER A 101 26.92 16.32 23.96
N GLU A 102 27.03 15.30 23.13
CA GLU A 102 27.84 14.12 23.46
C GLU A 102 28.58 13.66 22.20
N LYS A 103 29.91 13.47 22.31
CA LYS A 103 30.78 12.96 21.25
C LYS A 103 30.11 11.73 20.60
N PRO A 104 30.08 11.61 19.26
CA PRO A 104 29.43 10.49 18.61
C PRO A 104 30.25 9.22 18.90
N LYS A 105 29.88 8.49 19.96
CA LYS A 105 30.01 7.04 19.88
C LYS A 105 29.08 6.65 18.75
N ALA A 106 29.64 6.26 17.62
CA ALA A 106 28.92 5.65 16.53
C ALA A 106 28.14 4.46 17.11
N LYS A 107 26.89 4.70 17.54
CA LYS A 107 25.91 3.63 17.64
C LYS A 107 25.82 3.15 16.21
N ALA A 108 26.42 2.00 15.92
CA ALA A 108 26.19 1.30 14.69
C ALA A 108 24.68 1.21 14.54
N HIS A 109 24.09 2.03 13.65
CA HIS A 109 22.71 1.82 13.26
C HIS A 109 22.74 0.46 12.60
N THR A 110 22.24 -0.57 13.31
CA THR A 110 22.02 -1.86 12.69
C THR A 110 21.04 -1.57 11.56
N PRO A 111 21.45 -1.68 10.28
CA PRO A 111 20.59 -1.27 9.19
C PRO A 111 19.34 -2.13 9.27
N ILE A 112 18.18 -1.49 9.39
CA ILE A 112 16.92 -2.22 9.27
C ILE A 112 16.89 -2.78 7.85
N THR A 113 16.75 -4.10 7.77
CA THR A 113 16.75 -4.85 6.51
C THR A 113 15.34 -5.33 6.21
N GLN A 114 15.15 -5.85 5.01
CA GLN A 114 13.96 -6.60 4.68
C GLN A 114 14.29 -8.08 4.59
N LEU A 115 13.41 -8.97 5.02
CA LEU A 115 13.77 -10.38 5.21
C LEU A 115 14.29 -11.06 3.93
N TRP A 116 13.79 -10.67 2.76
CA TRP A 116 14.22 -11.17 1.45
C TRP A 116 15.71 -10.92 1.16
N HIS A 117 16.32 -9.96 1.85
CA HIS A 117 17.74 -9.64 1.76
C HIS A 117 18.65 -10.80 2.14
N THR A 118 18.16 -11.76 2.93
CA THR A 118 18.90 -12.98 3.29
C THR A 118 19.21 -13.85 2.07
N ASN A 119 18.38 -13.79 1.03
CA ASN A 119 18.47 -14.65 -0.14
C ASN A 119 18.94 -13.91 -1.41
N GLY A 120 19.30 -12.63 -1.29
CA GLY A 120 19.97 -11.88 -2.34
C GLY A 120 19.59 -10.41 -2.44
N ARG A 121 19.96 -9.80 -3.57
CA ARG A 121 19.63 -8.43 -3.98
C ARG A 121 19.18 -8.39 -5.43
N CYS A 122 18.41 -7.36 -5.78
CA CYS A 122 18.11 -7.07 -7.17
C CYS A 122 19.30 -6.37 -7.85
N PRO A 123 19.56 -6.66 -9.14
CA PRO A 123 20.62 -5.98 -9.88
C PRO A 123 20.30 -4.49 -10.09
N GLU A 124 21.33 -3.71 -10.44
CA GLU A 124 21.15 -2.33 -10.89
C GLU A 124 20.15 -2.24 -12.07
N ASP A 125 19.56 -1.06 -12.26
CA ASP A 125 18.51 -0.80 -13.25
C ASP A 125 17.22 -1.64 -13.10
N THR A 126 17.02 -2.25 -11.94
CA THR A 126 15.78 -2.94 -11.57
C THR A 126 15.23 -2.46 -10.23
N ILE A 127 13.94 -2.69 -10.01
CA ILE A 127 13.28 -2.47 -8.72
C ILE A 127 12.76 -3.80 -8.18
N PRO A 128 12.85 -4.05 -6.86
CA PRO A 128 12.24 -5.20 -6.23
C PRO A 128 10.73 -4.99 -6.07
N VAL A 129 9.93 -5.88 -6.65
CA VAL A 129 8.47 -5.87 -6.57
C VAL A 129 7.99 -7.14 -5.90
N ARG A 130 7.23 -7.02 -4.80
CA ARG A 130 6.58 -8.20 -4.18
C ARG A 130 5.51 -8.75 -5.13
N ARG A 131 5.64 -10.01 -5.52
CA ARG A 131 4.68 -10.69 -6.40
C ARG A 131 3.32 -10.80 -5.72
N THR A 132 2.28 -10.36 -6.43
CA THR A 132 0.89 -10.54 -5.98
C THR A 132 0.41 -11.95 -6.31
N LYS A 133 -0.16 -12.65 -5.32
CA LYS A 133 -0.71 -14.00 -5.49
C LYS A 133 -2.21 -13.96 -5.81
N GLU A 134 -2.75 -15.04 -6.38
CA GLU A 134 -4.19 -15.19 -6.62
C GLU A 134 -5.00 -15.07 -5.33
N GLU A 135 -4.55 -15.71 -4.26
CA GLU A 135 -5.14 -15.61 -2.92
C GLU A 135 -5.17 -14.18 -2.39
N ASP A 136 -4.19 -13.34 -2.74
CA ASP A 136 -4.17 -11.93 -2.33
C ASP A 136 -5.34 -11.16 -2.93
N VAL A 137 -5.58 -11.37 -4.22
CA VAL A 137 -6.67 -10.71 -4.95
C VAL A 137 -8.03 -11.21 -4.47
N LEU A 138 -8.13 -12.50 -4.14
CA LEU A 138 -9.38 -13.13 -3.71
C LEU A 138 -9.82 -12.76 -2.28
N ARG A 139 -8.90 -12.28 -1.42
CA ARG A 139 -9.28 -11.71 -0.10
C ARG A 139 -10.07 -10.40 -0.24
N ALA A 140 -9.77 -9.61 -1.26
CA ALA A 140 -10.49 -8.36 -1.49
C ALA A 140 -11.94 -8.60 -1.92
N SER A 141 -12.84 -7.72 -1.48
CA SER A 141 -14.27 -7.75 -1.86
C SER A 141 -14.55 -7.79 -3.37
N SER A 142 -13.60 -7.36 -4.20
CA SER A 142 -13.61 -7.58 -5.65
C SER A 142 -12.21 -7.37 -6.22
N VAL A 143 -11.95 -7.96 -7.38
CA VAL A 143 -10.67 -7.80 -8.12
C VAL A 143 -10.32 -6.33 -8.35
N LYS A 144 -11.30 -5.48 -8.63
CA LYS A 144 -11.09 -4.04 -8.87
C LYS A 144 -10.71 -3.26 -7.60
N ARG A 145 -11.03 -3.80 -6.41
CA ARG A 145 -10.79 -3.15 -5.12
C ARG A 145 -9.53 -3.65 -4.41
N TYR A 146 -8.87 -4.70 -4.92
CA TYR A 146 -7.58 -5.12 -4.38
C TYR A 146 -6.58 -3.96 -4.40
N GLY A 147 -5.90 -3.75 -3.28
CA GLY A 147 -4.96 -2.65 -3.08
C GLY A 147 -5.58 -1.27 -2.87
N ARG A 148 -6.91 -1.10 -2.80
CA ARG A 148 -7.57 0.20 -2.59
C ARG A 148 -8.22 0.29 -1.20
N LYS A 149 -8.10 1.44 -0.54
CA LYS A 149 -8.82 1.71 0.72
C LYS A 149 -10.33 1.86 0.49
N LYS A 150 -11.13 1.61 1.53
CA LYS A 150 -12.59 1.81 1.52
C LYS A 150 -12.90 3.30 1.78
N HIS A 151 -13.97 3.83 1.16
CA HIS A 151 -14.38 5.25 1.26
C HIS A 151 -14.56 5.82 2.68
N ARG A 152 -14.70 4.97 3.71
CA ARG A 152 -14.90 5.41 5.10
C ARG A 152 -13.59 5.56 5.90
N ALA A 153 -12.43 5.33 5.28
CA ALA A 153 -11.13 5.31 5.97
C ALA A 153 -10.46 6.69 6.10
N ILE A 154 -11.21 7.80 5.96
CA ILE A 154 -10.66 9.15 6.03
C ILE A 154 -10.70 9.61 7.50
N PRO A 155 -9.55 9.70 8.20
CA PRO A 155 -9.51 10.32 9.51
C PRO A 155 -9.86 11.80 9.31
N LYS A 156 -10.79 12.32 10.10
CA LYS A 156 -10.91 13.76 10.27
C LYS A 156 -10.17 14.07 11.56
N PRO A 157 -9.11 14.90 11.56
CA PRO A 157 -8.52 15.37 12.79
C PRO A 157 -9.62 16.11 13.55
N ARG A 158 -10.12 15.48 14.62
CA ARG A 158 -10.99 16.10 15.61
C ARG A 158 -10.31 15.86 16.93
N SER A 159 -10.10 16.94 17.68
CA SER A 159 -9.79 16.85 19.11
C SER A 159 -10.73 15.84 19.73
N ALA A 160 -10.23 14.97 20.60
CA ALA A 160 -10.98 13.88 21.22
C ALA A 160 -12.25 14.43 21.90
N GLU A 161 -13.37 14.42 21.17
CA GLU A 161 -14.72 14.51 21.73
C GLU A 161 -15.15 13.06 21.99
N PRO A 162 -15.22 12.63 23.27
CA PRO A 162 -15.45 11.23 23.64
C PRO A 162 -16.79 10.66 23.13
N ASP A 163 -17.74 11.51 22.75
CA ASP A 163 -19.13 11.13 22.48
C ASP A 163 -19.46 10.89 20.99
N LEU A 164 -18.50 11.06 20.08
CA LEU A 164 -18.71 10.77 18.66
C LEU A 164 -18.06 9.44 18.30
N ILE A 165 -18.85 8.37 18.37
CA ILE A 165 -18.51 7.06 17.79
C ILE A 165 -17.99 7.29 16.37
N ASN A 166 -16.69 7.08 16.15
CA ASN A 166 -16.08 7.21 14.84
C ASN A 166 -16.80 6.23 13.90
N GLN A 167 -17.61 6.74 12.97
CA GLN A 167 -18.43 5.95 12.05
C GLN A 167 -17.59 5.07 11.11
N SER A 168 -16.26 5.22 11.11
CA SER A 168 -15.32 4.41 10.34
C SER A 168 -14.89 3.10 11.02
N GLY A 169 -15.02 2.98 12.34
CA GLY A 169 -14.52 1.83 13.11
C GLY A 169 -13.01 1.82 13.36
N HIS A 170 -12.28 2.89 13.00
CA HIS A 170 -10.85 3.02 13.27
C HIS A 170 -10.57 3.87 14.52
N GLN A 171 -9.48 3.54 15.22
CA GLN A 171 -8.94 4.31 16.34
C GLN A 171 -7.56 4.82 15.94
N HIS A 172 -7.26 6.07 16.28
CA HIS A 172 -6.02 6.74 15.90
C HIS A 172 -5.41 7.51 17.07
N ALA A 173 -4.09 7.56 17.12
CA ALA A 173 -3.31 8.49 17.92
C ALA A 173 -2.36 9.25 16.99
N ILE A 174 -2.66 10.52 16.74
CA ILE A 174 -1.92 11.36 15.79
C ILE A 174 -1.47 12.68 16.41
N ALA A 175 -0.31 13.16 15.94
CA ALA A 175 0.10 14.55 15.99
C ALA A 175 -0.08 15.16 14.60
N TYR A 176 -0.46 16.43 14.51
CA TYR A 176 -0.64 17.10 13.21
C TYR A 176 -0.21 18.56 13.26
N VAL A 177 0.12 19.09 12.09
CA VAL A 177 0.28 20.53 11.84
C VAL A 177 -0.58 20.91 10.64
N GLU A 178 -1.24 22.06 10.71
CA GLU A 178 -2.12 22.58 9.66
C GLU A 178 -2.04 24.11 9.56
N GLY A 179 -2.53 24.65 8.44
CA GLY A 179 -2.71 26.10 8.28
C GLY A 179 -1.56 26.84 7.58
N ASP A 180 -0.53 26.12 7.13
CA ASP A 180 0.59 26.68 6.34
C ASP A 180 0.90 25.81 5.11
N LYS A 181 1.89 26.21 4.31
CA LYS A 181 2.42 25.46 3.17
C LYS A 181 3.59 24.59 3.59
N TYR A 182 3.42 23.27 3.49
CA TYR A 182 4.47 22.30 3.80
C TYR A 182 5.01 21.66 2.52
N TYR A 183 6.34 21.57 2.42
CA TYR A 183 7.04 20.99 1.27
C TYR A 183 7.74 19.67 1.62
N GLY A 184 7.56 19.16 2.83
CA GLY A 184 8.09 17.87 3.24
C GLY A 184 7.98 17.65 4.73
N ALA A 185 8.17 16.40 5.13
CA ALA A 185 8.18 15.97 6.51
C ALA A 185 9.01 14.70 6.67
N LYS A 186 9.60 14.55 7.85
CA LYS A 186 10.31 13.36 8.28
C LYS A 186 9.60 12.75 9.47
N ALA A 187 9.57 11.41 9.54
CA ALA A 187 9.08 10.66 10.68
C ALA A 187 10.09 9.57 11.04
N THR A 188 10.48 9.48 12.31
CA THR A 188 11.20 8.33 12.85
C THR A 188 10.22 7.51 13.67
N ILE A 189 9.92 6.29 13.20
CA ILE A 189 8.81 5.47 13.67
C ILE A 189 9.38 4.17 14.23
N ASN A 190 9.10 3.89 15.50
CA ASN A 190 9.48 2.61 16.09
C ASN A 190 8.65 1.46 15.49
N VAL A 191 9.30 0.35 15.14
CA VAL A 191 8.69 -0.76 14.38
C VAL A 191 8.26 -1.86 15.33
N TRP A 192 6.96 -2.14 15.38
CA TRP A 192 6.39 -3.21 16.22
C TRP A 192 5.65 -4.24 15.37
N GLU A 193 5.41 -5.42 15.94
CA GLU A 193 4.52 -6.45 15.40
C GLU A 193 3.27 -6.56 16.28
N PRO A 194 2.31 -5.62 16.15
CA PRO A 194 1.04 -5.69 16.87
C PRO A 194 0.25 -6.94 16.48
N LYS A 195 -0.37 -7.59 17.47
CA LYS A 195 -1.20 -8.77 17.23
C LYS A 195 -2.55 -8.36 16.66
N ILE A 196 -2.87 -8.84 15.47
CA ILE A 196 -4.17 -8.65 14.83
C ILE A 196 -5.10 -9.80 15.22
N GLN A 197 -6.27 -9.48 15.78
CA GLN A 197 -7.21 -10.49 16.27
C GLN A 197 -8.14 -11.00 15.16
N GLN A 198 -8.63 -10.11 14.29
CA GLN A 198 -9.49 -10.47 13.16
C GLN A 198 -8.82 -10.16 11.83
N THR A 199 -8.96 -11.03 10.83
CA THR A 199 -8.25 -10.89 9.53
C THR A 199 -8.65 -9.65 8.74
N ASN A 200 -9.80 -9.05 9.03
CA ASN A 200 -10.28 -7.80 8.44
C ASN A 200 -9.85 -6.53 9.20
N GLU A 201 -9.08 -6.67 10.28
CA GLU A 201 -8.44 -5.58 11.01
C GLU A 201 -7.01 -5.33 10.50
N PHE A 202 -6.45 -4.17 10.86
CA PHE A 202 -5.04 -3.85 10.62
C PHE A 202 -4.56 -2.86 11.68
N SER A 203 -3.24 -2.76 11.84
CA SER A 203 -2.58 -1.75 12.65
C SER A 203 -1.42 -1.15 11.87
N LEU A 204 -1.17 0.14 12.04
CA LEU A 204 -0.13 0.85 11.30
C LEU A 204 0.48 1.97 12.14
N SER A 205 1.65 2.44 11.71
CA SER A 205 2.18 3.74 12.10
C SER A 205 2.89 4.38 10.91
N GLN A 206 2.59 5.65 10.64
CA GLN A 206 2.92 6.30 9.38
C GLN A 206 3.02 7.83 9.48
N LEU A 207 3.51 8.40 8.38
CA LEU A 207 3.50 9.81 8.02
C LEU A 207 2.43 10.05 6.95
N TRP A 208 1.61 11.09 7.11
CA TRP A 208 0.66 11.57 6.11
C TRP A 208 1.05 12.95 5.61
N ILE A 209 1.05 13.12 4.28
CA ILE A 209 1.19 14.39 3.58
C ILE A 209 -0.14 14.69 2.89
N LEU A 210 -0.84 15.73 3.35
CA LEU A 210 -2.22 15.99 2.96
C LEU A 210 -2.40 17.36 2.30
N GLY A 211 -3.31 17.42 1.34
CA GLY A 211 -3.74 18.66 0.68
C GLY A 211 -5.20 18.58 0.24
N GLY A 212 -5.92 19.70 0.28
CA GLY A 212 -7.35 19.77 -0.08
C GLY A 212 -8.29 19.46 1.09
N SER A 213 -9.56 19.16 0.79
CA SER A 213 -10.61 19.04 1.81
C SER A 213 -11.03 17.59 2.09
N PHE A 214 -11.11 17.24 3.37
CA PHE A 214 -11.58 15.92 3.81
C PHE A 214 -12.98 15.59 3.29
N GLY A 215 -13.10 14.46 2.57
CA GLY A 215 -14.38 13.93 2.07
C GLY A 215 -14.84 14.46 0.72
N GLN A 216 -14.10 15.39 0.10
CA GLN A 216 -14.38 15.88 -1.25
C GLN A 216 -13.23 15.56 -2.20
N ASP A 217 -12.11 16.25 -2.07
CA ASP A 217 -11.03 16.29 -3.05
C ASP A 217 -9.62 16.13 -2.42
N LEU A 218 -9.58 15.52 -1.24
CA LEU A 218 -8.36 15.22 -0.50
C LEU A 218 -7.33 14.49 -1.37
N ASN A 219 -6.14 15.06 -1.41
CA ASN A 219 -4.91 14.45 -1.87
C ASN A 219 -4.13 13.94 -0.66
N SER A 220 -3.57 12.74 -0.77
CA SER A 220 -2.82 12.13 0.32
C SER A 220 -1.66 11.32 -0.22
N ILE A 221 -0.50 11.45 0.42
CA ILE A 221 0.64 10.54 0.32
C ILE A 221 0.90 10.03 1.72
N GLU A 222 0.97 8.72 1.88
CA GLU A 222 1.15 8.06 3.17
C GLU A 222 2.29 7.05 3.08
N ALA A 223 3.12 6.97 4.11
CA ALA A 223 4.17 5.94 4.19
C ALA A 223 4.55 5.61 5.63
N GLY A 224 4.83 4.34 5.88
CA GLY A 224 5.16 3.83 7.21
C GLY A 224 5.23 2.31 7.24
N TRP A 225 4.95 1.71 8.38
CA TRP A 225 4.79 0.26 8.50
C TRP A 225 3.35 -0.10 8.86
N GLN A 226 2.88 -1.25 8.40
CA GLN A 226 1.58 -1.79 8.78
C GLN A 226 1.61 -3.31 8.91
N VAL A 227 0.74 -3.84 9.78
CA VAL A 227 0.35 -5.25 9.83
C VAL A 227 -1.07 -5.35 9.29
N SER A 228 -1.24 -5.96 8.11
CA SER A 228 -2.52 -6.01 7.40
C SER A 228 -2.74 -7.38 6.75
N PRO A 229 -3.39 -8.32 7.46
CA PRO A 229 -3.64 -9.67 6.96
C PRO A 229 -4.55 -9.70 5.74
N ASP A 230 -5.55 -8.80 5.68
CA ASP A 230 -6.43 -8.67 4.50
C ASP A 230 -5.62 -8.34 3.23
N LEU A 231 -4.60 -7.47 3.34
CA LEU A 231 -3.78 -7.06 2.20
C LEU A 231 -2.68 -8.08 1.86
N TYR A 232 -1.97 -8.59 2.86
CA TYR A 232 -0.74 -9.37 2.66
C TYR A 232 -0.88 -10.88 2.88
N GLY A 233 -1.90 -11.32 3.62
CA GLY A 233 -2.16 -12.74 3.91
C GLY A 233 -1.38 -13.27 5.13
N ASP A 234 -0.65 -12.40 5.82
CA ASP A 234 0.11 -12.72 7.03
C ASP A 234 0.04 -11.58 8.06
N ASN A 235 0.69 -11.80 9.19
CA ASN A 235 0.77 -10.85 10.30
C ASN A 235 2.14 -10.14 10.38
N ASN A 236 2.94 -10.16 9.30
CA ASN A 236 4.26 -9.56 9.33
C ASN A 236 4.15 -8.02 9.27
N THR A 237 5.04 -7.34 9.98
CA THR A 237 5.18 -5.88 9.86
C THR A 237 5.85 -5.52 8.56
N ARG A 238 5.14 -4.82 7.69
CA ARG A 238 5.55 -4.55 6.30
C ARG A 238 5.64 -3.05 6.03
N LEU A 239 6.71 -2.65 5.33
CA LEU A 239 6.83 -1.29 4.79
C LEU A 239 5.70 -1.06 3.78
N PHE A 240 5.04 0.09 3.83
CA PHE A 240 4.03 0.42 2.84
C PHE A 240 4.07 1.89 2.44
N THR A 241 3.53 2.14 1.26
CA THR A 241 3.03 3.46 0.88
C THR A 241 1.58 3.36 0.47
N TYR A 242 0.89 4.48 0.53
CA TYR A 242 -0.40 4.69 -0.11
C TYR A 242 -0.41 6.10 -0.71
N TRP A 243 -1.13 6.29 -1.81
CA TRP A 243 -1.42 7.65 -2.28
C TRP A 243 -2.83 7.72 -2.86
N THR A 244 -3.44 8.90 -2.88
CA THR A 244 -4.70 9.17 -3.59
C THR A 244 -4.79 10.65 -3.97
N SER A 245 -5.54 10.95 -5.02
CA SER A 245 -5.81 12.32 -5.48
C SER A 245 -7.29 12.70 -5.47
N GLY A 246 -8.15 11.80 -5.00
CA GLY A 246 -9.60 11.98 -5.02
C GLY A 246 -10.28 11.36 -3.82
N ALA A 247 -9.79 11.68 -2.62
CA ALA A 247 -10.38 11.29 -1.34
C ALA A 247 -10.66 9.77 -1.22
N TYR A 248 -9.74 8.92 -1.69
CA TYR A 248 -9.87 7.45 -1.67
C TYR A 248 -11.07 6.91 -2.47
N GLN A 249 -11.65 7.72 -3.36
CA GLN A 249 -12.85 7.35 -4.08
C GLN A 249 -12.57 6.58 -5.37
N ALA A 250 -11.74 7.18 -6.24
CA ALA A 250 -11.52 6.67 -7.59
C ALA A 250 -10.06 6.28 -7.84
N THR A 251 -9.12 7.03 -7.27
CA THR A 251 -7.67 6.93 -7.51
C THR A 251 -6.91 6.50 -6.26
N GLY A 252 -5.73 5.94 -6.48
CA GLY A 252 -4.83 5.52 -5.41
C GLY A 252 -4.85 4.04 -5.09
N CYS A 253 -3.76 3.58 -4.51
CA CYS A 253 -3.60 2.21 -4.01
C CYS A 253 -2.38 2.11 -3.09
N TYR A 254 -2.28 0.96 -2.43
CA TYR A 254 -1.09 0.56 -1.70
C TYR A 254 0.07 0.23 -2.64
N ASN A 255 1.29 0.60 -2.24
CA ASN A 255 2.55 0.16 -2.81
C ASN A 255 2.56 0.34 -4.35
N LEU A 256 2.98 -0.71 -5.07
CA LEU A 256 3.00 -0.77 -6.54
C LEU A 256 1.77 -1.49 -7.12
N LEU A 257 0.65 -1.58 -6.38
CA LEU A 257 -0.56 -2.30 -6.79
C LEU A 257 -1.42 -1.53 -7.82
N CYS A 258 -0.98 -0.35 -8.21
CA CYS A 258 -1.52 0.46 -9.28
C CYS A 258 -0.44 1.44 -9.77
N SER A 259 -0.72 2.09 -10.88
CA SER A 259 0.19 3.09 -11.42
C SER A 259 0.16 4.39 -10.61
N GLY A 260 1.31 5.04 -10.43
CA GLY A 260 1.41 6.36 -9.78
C GLY A 260 2.76 6.60 -9.11
N PHE A 261 3.17 5.74 -8.18
CA PHE A 261 4.49 5.80 -7.57
C PHE A 261 5.54 5.21 -8.52
N ILE A 262 6.61 5.95 -8.81
CA ILE A 262 7.73 5.51 -9.63
C ILE A 262 8.89 5.18 -8.69
N GLN A 263 9.15 3.89 -8.48
CA GLN A 263 10.31 3.43 -7.73
C GLN A 263 11.55 3.41 -8.62
N VAL A 264 12.69 3.81 -8.06
CA VAL A 264 13.99 3.87 -8.77
C VAL A 264 15.11 3.14 -8.03
N ASN A 265 14.88 2.75 -6.78
CA ASN A 265 15.84 2.01 -5.95
C ASN A 265 15.68 0.49 -6.08
N SER A 266 16.81 -0.23 -6.10
CA SER A 266 16.91 -1.69 -6.19
C SER A 266 16.97 -2.42 -4.83
N GLU A 267 17.14 -1.67 -3.74
CA GLU A 267 17.47 -2.21 -2.41
C GLU A 267 16.24 -2.46 -1.54
N ILE A 268 15.17 -1.70 -1.68
CA ILE A 268 14.00 -1.76 -0.79
C ILE A 268 12.73 -2.10 -1.59
N ALA A 269 12.04 -3.16 -1.20
CA ALA A 269 10.79 -3.62 -1.79
C ALA A 269 9.58 -3.05 -1.04
N MET A 270 8.70 -2.33 -1.74
CA MET A 270 7.44 -1.90 -1.15
C MET A 270 6.55 -3.10 -0.81
N GLY A 271 5.97 -3.10 0.39
CA GLY A 271 5.14 -4.20 0.88
C GLY A 271 5.91 -5.38 1.46
N ALA A 272 7.25 -5.39 1.49
CA ALA A 272 8.03 -6.48 2.07
C ALA A 272 8.23 -6.32 3.60
N THR A 273 8.45 -7.45 4.26
CA THR A 273 8.63 -7.55 5.72
C THR A 273 9.85 -6.78 6.19
N ILE A 274 9.67 -5.97 7.24
CA ILE A 274 10.73 -5.24 7.93
C ILE A 274 11.30 -6.15 9.02
N SER A 275 12.63 -6.24 9.12
CA SER A 275 13.30 -7.02 10.17
C SER A 275 14.65 -6.40 10.57
N PRO A 276 15.00 -6.39 11.87
CA PRO A 276 14.21 -6.86 13.02
C PRO A 276 13.13 -5.86 13.48
N VAL A 277 12.25 -6.30 14.39
CA VAL A 277 11.19 -5.48 15.04
C VAL A 277 11.48 -5.29 16.53
N SER A 278 10.93 -4.22 17.12
CA SER A 278 11.03 -3.91 18.54
C SER A 278 10.32 -4.96 19.41
N GLY A 279 10.83 -5.14 20.63
CA GLY A 279 10.20 -5.99 21.64
C GLY A 279 10.11 -5.33 23.01
N TYR A 280 9.12 -5.71 23.81
CA TYR A 280 8.99 -5.21 25.18
C TYR A 280 10.24 -5.55 26.01
N ARG A 281 10.83 -4.52 26.64
CA ARG A 281 12.07 -4.66 27.43
C ARG A 281 13.20 -5.34 26.64
N ASN A 282 13.20 -5.16 25.33
CA ASN A 282 14.17 -5.72 24.40
C ASN A 282 14.68 -4.60 23.47
N SER A 283 15.54 -4.95 22.53
CA SER A 283 16.04 -4.06 21.49
C SER A 283 14.89 -3.34 20.79
N GLN A 284 15.09 -2.05 20.55
CA GLN A 284 14.15 -1.18 19.85
C GLN A 284 14.72 -0.88 18.47
N PHE A 285 13.88 -0.93 17.45
CA PHE A 285 14.24 -0.66 16.07
C PHE A 285 13.28 0.37 15.47
N ASP A 286 13.81 1.37 14.79
CA ASP A 286 13.04 2.44 14.17
C ASP A 286 13.38 2.61 12.69
N ILE A 287 12.37 2.94 11.90
CA ILE A 287 12.54 3.35 10.50
C ILE A 287 12.39 4.87 10.42
N SER A 288 13.21 5.48 9.57
CA SER A 288 13.02 6.88 9.17
C SER A 288 12.35 6.93 7.81
N ILE A 289 11.27 7.71 7.69
CA ILE A 289 10.62 8.03 6.41
C ILE A 289 10.73 9.52 6.19
N LEU A 290 11.26 9.93 5.04
CA LEU A 290 11.29 11.32 4.61
C LEU A 290 10.50 11.43 3.31
N ILE A 291 9.51 12.31 3.27
CA ILE A 291 8.78 12.68 2.06
C ILE A 291 8.94 14.17 1.84
N TRP A 292 9.32 14.58 0.64
CA TRP A 292 9.51 16.00 0.31
C TRP A 292 9.21 16.28 -1.15
N LYS A 293 8.88 17.53 -1.43
CA LYS A 293 8.63 18.05 -2.77
C LYS A 293 9.92 18.63 -3.33
N ASP A 294 10.34 18.11 -4.48
CA ASP A 294 11.45 18.69 -5.24
C ASP A 294 11.02 20.08 -5.77
N PRO A 295 11.76 21.16 -5.48
CA PRO A 295 11.37 22.51 -5.85
C PRO A 295 11.53 22.80 -7.35
N LYS A 296 12.34 22.03 -8.08
CA LYS A 296 12.61 22.25 -9.50
C LYS A 296 11.65 21.47 -10.38
N GLU A 297 11.49 20.18 -10.10
CA GLU A 297 10.66 19.27 -10.92
C GLU A 297 9.26 19.09 -10.33
N GLY A 298 9.04 19.51 -9.08
CA GLY A 298 7.74 19.48 -8.40
C GLY A 298 7.31 18.12 -7.88
N HIS A 299 8.05 17.05 -8.16
CA HIS A 299 7.72 15.69 -7.75
C HIS A 299 7.88 15.49 -6.25
N TRP A 300 7.02 14.65 -5.65
CA TRP A 300 7.16 14.24 -4.26
C TRP A 300 8.05 13.01 -4.18
N TRP A 301 9.24 13.15 -3.60
CA TRP A 301 10.17 12.06 -3.38
C TRP A 301 9.97 11.41 -2.02
N MET A 302 10.29 10.12 -1.93
CA MET A 302 10.32 9.35 -0.69
C MET A 302 11.71 8.77 -0.46
N GLN A 303 12.17 8.84 0.77
CA GLN A 303 13.35 8.16 1.27
C GLN A 303 13.02 7.27 2.46
N PHE A 304 13.67 6.12 2.52
CA PHE A 304 13.66 5.18 3.63
C PHE A 304 15.04 5.13 4.30
N GLY A 305 15.08 5.26 5.62
CA GLY A 305 16.31 5.43 6.37
C GLY A 305 17.02 6.75 6.03
N ASN A 306 18.34 6.75 6.14
CA ASN A 306 19.17 7.90 5.76
C ASN A 306 19.79 7.75 4.36
N ASP A 307 19.67 6.58 3.73
CA ASP A 307 20.49 6.22 2.56
C ASP A 307 19.67 5.85 1.31
N TYR A 308 18.38 5.50 1.45
CA TYR A 308 17.62 4.91 0.34
C TYR A 308 16.53 5.84 -0.17
N VAL A 309 16.86 6.69 -1.14
CA VAL A 309 15.86 7.41 -1.94
C VAL A 309 15.12 6.40 -2.81
N LEU A 310 13.86 6.12 -2.47
CA LEU A 310 13.10 5.01 -3.04
C LEU A 310 12.52 5.34 -4.42
N GLY A 311 11.97 6.54 -4.57
CA GLY A 311 11.16 6.89 -5.71
C GLY A 311 10.35 8.16 -5.49
N TYR A 312 9.43 8.44 -6.40
CA TYR A 312 8.62 9.65 -6.35
C TYR A 312 7.21 9.47 -6.92
N TRP A 313 6.32 10.35 -6.50
CA TRP A 313 5.04 10.61 -7.14
C TRP A 313 5.14 11.88 -8.00
N PRO A 314 4.89 11.77 -9.32
CA PRO A 314 4.79 12.93 -10.19
C PRO A 314 3.72 13.93 -9.72
N SER A 315 4.03 15.22 -9.79
CA SER A 315 3.14 16.29 -9.31
C SER A 315 1.77 16.31 -9.99
N PHE A 316 1.71 15.97 -11.29
CA PHE A 316 0.47 15.99 -12.06
C PHE A 316 -0.58 14.97 -11.57
N LEU A 317 -0.19 14.00 -10.74
CA LEU A 317 -1.14 13.07 -10.12
C LEU A 317 -2.10 13.79 -9.16
N PHE A 318 -1.70 14.96 -8.67
CA PHE A 318 -2.33 15.69 -7.60
C PHE A 318 -2.91 17.03 -8.08
N SER A 319 -3.98 17.47 -7.42
CA SER A 319 -4.56 18.80 -7.59
C SER A 319 -3.96 19.78 -6.58
N TYR A 320 -3.98 19.43 -5.29
CA TYR A 320 -3.51 20.28 -4.20
C TYR A 320 -2.03 20.07 -3.93
N LEU A 321 -1.59 18.81 -3.81
CA LEU A 321 -0.17 18.49 -3.58
C LEU A 321 0.71 18.87 -4.79
N ALA A 322 0.13 19.27 -5.93
CA ALA A 322 0.91 19.83 -7.03
C ALA A 322 1.64 21.13 -6.62
N ASP A 323 1.05 21.95 -5.73
CA ASP A 323 1.67 23.15 -5.17
C ASP A 323 2.43 22.81 -3.88
N SER A 324 1.70 22.48 -2.81
CA SER A 324 2.22 22.16 -1.48
C SER A 324 1.22 21.30 -0.69
N ALA A 325 1.68 20.72 0.42
CA ALA A 325 0.78 20.19 1.43
C ALA A 325 0.22 21.31 2.31
N SER A 326 -0.99 21.12 2.83
CA SER A 326 -1.66 22.03 3.77
C SER A 326 -1.79 21.44 5.17
N MET A 327 -1.48 20.15 5.33
CA MET A 327 -1.50 19.44 6.59
C MET A 327 -0.52 18.27 6.56
N ILE A 328 0.13 18.04 7.69
CA ILE A 328 1.00 16.87 7.92
C ILE A 328 0.52 16.17 9.17
N GLU A 329 0.43 14.84 9.15
CA GLU A 329 0.09 14.03 10.32
C GLU A 329 1.18 12.97 10.57
N TRP A 330 1.42 12.66 11.84
CA TRP A 330 2.30 11.59 12.30
C TRP A 330 1.55 10.74 13.32
N GLY A 331 1.65 9.42 13.24
CA GLY A 331 0.99 8.56 14.22
C GLY A 331 0.51 7.25 13.64
N GLY A 332 -0.60 6.73 14.14
CA GLY A 332 -1.21 5.47 13.70
C GLY A 332 -2.64 5.36 14.16
#